data_AF-A0A1M3KBB1-F1
#
_entry.id   AF-A0A1M3KBB1-F1
#
_cell.length_a   1.000
_cell.length_b   1.000
_cell.length_c   1.000
_cell.angle_alpha   90.00
_cell.angle_beta   90.00
_cell.angle_gamma   90.00
#
_symmetry.space_group_name_H-M   'P 1'
#
loop_
_entity.id
_entity.type
_entity.pdbx_description
1 polymer ?
#
loop_
_entity_poly.entity_id
_entity_poly.type
_entity_poly.pdbx_seq_one_letter_code
_entity_poly.pdbx_strand_id
1 'polypeptide(L)'
;MDYFENKILKVQEEQPLNLIKRVDCFFRRALDLLVAVLGLIFLSPLFLWVSIRIKRDSPGPVFFQGLRAGLHGKPFYIIKFRTMYDEESSNNGLQVTAQDDDRITPLGKFLRDSKLNELPQLWNVLRGDMSLVGPRPEALSIASLWPEDIRNVILSVRPGITSPASVLYRTEEKLLNQENVMEEYVRSILPSKLRLDLLYVRNRSFLSDIDVIFWTAIALLPALRNKEIAEPKLFWGPLSLFVTRFMSWFVIDTAVVFVSALVAELIWRTSIPINLGYANAFLASLLIGLFFSLINALFGLNLVTWSRAAAGDALVLGFSAAISTGLLVLLKIWLLEKDVLPVGLLITTGLLSFFGFVVARYRERLITGAATRWFSLRSGSKSLAERVLIVGAGDNGELAIWLFNRHRLAATFNVVGIIDDDPRKLGMRVNGVPILGSTADLQDIVTKFDIGVIVYTIYNISPADRYRLIRQCERTSARLVIIPDVMTQLYDNHPIPINLIKVRENPLSIEEKKQYINKIELLARSGDLDGILRLTPYLREALDQEKRPENKYNQ
;
A
#
# COMPACT_ATOMS: atom_id res chain seq x y z
N MET A 1 12.36 3.22 30.52
CA MET A 1 12.60 4.07 29.35
C MET A 1 13.58 3.37 28.40
N ASP A 2 14.71 2.86 28.89
CA ASP A 2 15.76 2.17 28.11
C ASP A 2 15.36 0.89 27.33
N TYR A 3 14.29 0.19 27.73
CA TYR A 3 13.81 -1.00 27.00
C TYR A 3 13.01 -0.65 25.73
N PHE A 4 12.40 0.55 25.69
CA PHE A 4 11.58 0.99 24.55
C PHE A 4 12.38 1.86 23.56
N GLU A 5 13.31 2.69 24.03
CA GLU A 5 14.22 3.43 23.15
C GLU A 5 15.11 2.49 22.32
N ASN A 6 15.61 1.41 22.93
CA ASN A 6 16.40 0.39 22.21
C ASN A 6 15.60 -0.38 21.16
N LYS A 7 14.27 -0.42 21.24
CA LYS A 7 13.42 -1.12 20.25
C LYS A 7 13.00 -0.20 19.10
N ILE A 8 12.88 1.10 19.34
CA ILE A 8 12.59 2.10 18.30
C ILE A 8 13.84 2.42 17.49
N LEU A 9 15.02 2.49 18.13
CA LEU A 9 16.30 2.69 17.45
C LEU A 9 16.80 1.43 16.70
N LYS A 10 16.27 0.24 17.00
CA LYS A 10 16.60 -1.02 16.27
C LYS A 10 15.73 -1.33 15.06
N VAL A 11 14.71 -0.52 14.74
CA VAL A 11 13.93 -0.72 13.49
C VAL A 11 14.73 -0.28 12.24
N GLN A 12 15.90 0.34 12.43
CA GLN A 12 16.85 0.71 11.38
C GLN A 12 18.09 -0.20 11.30
N GLU A 13 18.07 -1.39 11.89
CA GLU A 13 18.99 -2.45 11.47
C GLU A 13 18.54 -2.94 10.09
N GLU A 14 19.44 -2.84 9.09
CA GLU A 14 19.29 -3.41 7.76
C GLU A 14 18.94 -4.91 7.87
N GLN A 15 17.64 -5.21 7.89
CA GLN A 15 17.14 -6.57 7.75
C GLN A 15 17.76 -7.12 6.46
N PRO A 16 18.47 -8.27 6.50
CA PRO A 16 19.12 -8.81 5.32
C PRO A 16 18.09 -8.91 4.21
N LEU A 17 18.39 -8.34 3.04
CA LEU A 17 17.45 -8.31 1.92
C LEU A 17 16.86 -9.72 1.73
N ASN A 18 15.55 -9.86 1.96
CA ASN A 18 14.83 -11.10 1.72
C ASN A 18 15.16 -11.62 0.32
N LEU A 19 15.25 -12.93 0.13
CA LEU A 19 15.61 -13.56 -1.16
C LEU A 19 14.87 -12.93 -2.35
N ILE A 20 13.57 -12.67 -2.19
CA ILE A 20 12.71 -12.00 -3.18
C ILE A 20 13.28 -10.64 -3.59
N LYS A 21 13.69 -9.80 -2.64
CA LYS A 21 14.28 -8.49 -2.92
C LYS A 21 15.62 -8.62 -3.64
N ARG A 22 16.43 -9.64 -3.33
CA ARG A 22 17.72 -9.88 -4.01
C ARG A 22 17.52 -10.25 -5.47
N VAL A 23 16.60 -11.19 -5.73
CA VAL A 23 16.23 -11.63 -7.07
C VAL A 23 15.69 -10.45 -7.89
N ASP A 24 14.82 -9.65 -7.29
CA ASP A 24 14.26 -8.47 -7.92
C ASP A 24 15.34 -7.41 -8.23
N CYS A 25 16.28 -7.11 -7.31
CA CYS A 25 17.42 -6.24 -7.58
C CYS A 25 18.32 -6.76 -8.71
N PHE A 26 18.52 -8.08 -8.80
CA PHE A 26 19.29 -8.70 -9.88
C PHE A 26 18.62 -8.47 -11.24
N PHE A 27 17.33 -8.75 -11.37
CA PHE A 27 16.61 -8.55 -12.64
C PHE A 27 16.56 -7.09 -13.07
N ARG A 28 16.40 -6.15 -12.13
CA ARG A 28 16.48 -4.70 -12.44
C ARG A 28 17.85 -4.34 -12.99
N ARG A 29 18.94 -4.76 -12.34
CA ARG A 29 20.29 -4.43 -12.82
C ARG A 29 20.60 -5.10 -14.16
N ALA A 30 20.12 -6.32 -14.38
CA ALA A 30 20.26 -6.99 -15.67
C ALA A 30 19.53 -6.21 -16.79
N LEU A 31 18.31 -5.73 -16.52
CA LEU A 31 17.54 -4.89 -17.45
C LEU A 31 18.25 -3.56 -17.72
N ASP A 32 18.74 -2.88 -16.67
CA ASP A 32 19.51 -1.63 -16.78
C ASP A 32 20.70 -1.78 -17.75
N LEU A 33 21.50 -2.82 -17.55
CA LEU A 33 22.68 -3.08 -18.36
C LEU A 33 22.30 -3.43 -19.80
N LEU A 34 21.30 -4.31 -19.98
CA LEU A 34 20.85 -4.73 -21.30
C LEU A 34 20.33 -3.53 -22.12
N VAL A 35 19.45 -2.72 -21.55
CA VAL A 35 18.88 -1.56 -22.24
C VAL A 35 19.93 -0.47 -22.45
N ALA A 36 20.83 -0.24 -21.49
CA ALA A 36 21.90 0.75 -21.65
C ALA A 36 22.87 0.35 -22.77
N VAL A 37 23.33 -0.92 -22.82
CA VAL A 37 24.25 -1.40 -23.86
C VAL A 37 23.59 -1.35 -25.23
N LEU A 38 22.39 -1.93 -25.38
CA LEU A 38 21.67 -1.93 -26.65
C LEU A 38 21.33 -0.50 -27.07
N GLY A 39 20.85 0.33 -26.15
CA GLY A 39 20.52 1.73 -26.40
C GLY A 39 21.72 2.54 -26.88
N LEU A 40 22.88 2.41 -26.23
CA LEU A 40 24.10 3.11 -26.66
C LEU A 40 24.58 2.65 -28.05
N ILE A 41 24.49 1.36 -28.36
CA ILE A 41 24.87 0.82 -29.67
C ILE A 41 23.91 1.33 -30.76
N PHE A 42 22.61 1.10 -30.60
CA PHE A 42 21.60 1.43 -31.61
C PHE A 42 21.39 2.94 -31.78
N LEU A 43 21.54 3.74 -30.72
CA LEU A 43 21.42 5.19 -30.78
C LEU A 43 22.73 5.89 -31.12
N SER A 44 23.86 5.17 -31.27
CA SER A 44 25.15 5.80 -31.61
C SER A 44 25.13 6.65 -32.89
N PRO A 45 24.43 6.27 -34.00
CA PRO A 45 24.35 7.14 -35.18
C PRO A 45 23.56 8.42 -34.90
N LEU A 46 22.49 8.31 -34.11
CA LEU A 46 21.70 9.46 -33.68
C LEU A 46 22.52 10.38 -32.77
N PHE A 47 23.30 9.83 -31.84
CA PHE A 47 24.16 10.60 -30.95
C PHE A 47 25.21 11.37 -31.75
N LEU A 48 25.82 10.75 -32.75
CA LEU A 48 26.76 11.44 -33.64
C LEU A 48 26.08 12.58 -34.39
N TRP A 49 24.90 12.34 -34.97
CA TRP A 49 24.13 13.35 -35.68
C TRP A 49 23.74 14.54 -34.78
N VAL A 50 23.21 14.28 -33.58
CA VAL A 50 22.87 15.33 -32.59
C VAL A 50 24.13 16.09 -32.16
N SER A 51 25.25 15.39 -31.95
CA SER A 51 26.53 16.01 -31.56
C SER A 51 27.03 17.02 -32.59
N ILE A 52 26.97 16.67 -33.88
CA ILE A 52 27.34 17.56 -34.99
C ILE A 52 26.41 18.77 -35.03
N ARG A 53 25.10 18.57 -34.84
CA ARG A 53 24.12 19.66 -34.81
C ARG A 53 24.37 20.62 -33.65
N ILE A 54 24.65 20.13 -32.44
CA ILE A 54 24.96 20.97 -31.27
C ILE A 54 26.21 21.82 -31.50
N LYS A 55 27.26 21.24 -32.10
CA LYS A 55 28.51 21.95 -32.42
C LYS A 55 28.33 23.03 -33.49
N ARG A 56 27.34 22.89 -34.37
CA ARG A 56 26.99 23.89 -35.38
C ARG A 56 26.04 24.97 -34.85
N ASP A 57 25.25 24.66 -33.84
CA ASP A 57 24.24 25.57 -33.27
C ASP A 57 24.87 26.62 -32.34
N SER A 58 25.82 26.22 -31.48
CA SER A 58 26.54 27.15 -30.58
C SER A 58 27.96 26.66 -30.24
N PRO A 59 28.92 27.57 -29.95
CA PRO A 59 30.27 27.19 -29.51
C PRO A 59 30.25 26.56 -28.11
N GLY A 60 31.10 25.56 -27.84
CA GLY A 60 31.22 24.87 -26.54
C GLY A 60 31.09 23.33 -26.63
N PRO A 61 31.03 22.58 -25.51
CA PRO A 61 31.03 21.12 -25.49
C PRO A 61 29.68 20.52 -25.95
N VAL A 62 29.71 19.28 -26.46
CA VAL A 62 28.49 18.55 -26.86
C VAL A 62 27.65 18.14 -25.65
N PHE A 63 28.32 17.65 -24.62
CA PHE A 63 27.69 17.12 -23.43
C PHE A 63 27.75 18.13 -22.29
N PHE A 64 26.64 18.28 -21.60
CA PHE A 64 26.55 18.96 -20.32
C PHE A 64 26.78 17.95 -19.19
N GLN A 65 27.54 18.36 -18.17
CA GLN A 65 27.80 17.60 -16.97
C GLN A 65 27.38 18.40 -15.73
N GLY A 66 26.42 17.87 -14.97
CA GLY A 66 25.94 18.51 -13.74
C GLY A 66 26.14 17.61 -12.53
N LEU A 67 26.57 18.18 -11.41
CA LEU A 67 26.72 17.42 -10.16
C LEU A 67 25.35 17.14 -9.54
N ARG A 68 25.04 15.86 -9.27
CA ARG A 68 23.75 15.41 -8.72
C ARG A 68 23.93 14.44 -7.56
N ALA A 69 22.94 14.39 -6.69
CA ALA A 69 22.91 13.43 -5.59
C ALA A 69 22.56 12.03 -6.10
N GLY A 70 23.44 11.06 -5.83
CA GLY A 70 23.28 9.66 -6.23
C GLY A 70 22.95 8.73 -5.07
N LEU A 71 23.23 7.45 -5.27
CA LEU A 71 23.02 6.39 -4.27
C LEU A 71 23.79 6.71 -2.97
N HIS A 72 23.09 6.65 -1.84
CA HIS A 72 23.54 7.05 -0.50
C HIS A 72 24.08 8.49 -0.43
N GLY A 73 23.55 9.37 -1.28
CA GLY A 73 24.00 10.76 -1.37
C GLY A 73 25.36 10.95 -2.03
N LYS A 74 25.98 9.89 -2.56
CA LYS A 74 27.26 10.01 -3.28
C LYS A 74 27.08 10.88 -4.53
N PRO A 75 27.86 11.96 -4.69
CA PRO A 75 27.74 12.82 -5.84
C PRO A 75 28.21 12.12 -7.12
N PHE A 76 27.52 12.38 -8.23
CA PHE A 76 27.93 11.92 -9.55
C PHE A 76 27.61 12.98 -10.62
N TYR A 77 28.29 12.89 -11.76
CA TYR A 77 28.02 13.77 -12.90
C TYR A 77 26.96 13.15 -13.81
N ILE A 78 25.80 13.80 -13.90
CA ILE A 78 24.78 13.45 -14.90
C ILE A 78 25.21 13.94 -16.27
N ILE A 79 25.08 13.09 -17.29
CA ILE A 79 25.46 13.41 -18.66
C ILE A 79 24.20 13.67 -19.48
N LYS A 80 24.13 14.83 -20.13
CA LYS A 80 23.04 15.20 -21.06
C LYS A 80 23.62 15.82 -22.32
N PHE A 81 22.85 15.84 -23.40
CA PHE A 81 23.19 16.76 -24.48
C PHE A 81 23.01 18.20 -24.00
N ARG A 82 23.95 19.06 -24.38
CA ARG A 82 23.86 20.48 -24.09
C ARG A 82 22.68 21.09 -24.83
N THR A 83 21.84 21.81 -24.10
CA THR A 83 20.66 22.51 -24.64
C THR A 83 20.69 24.01 -24.37
N MET A 84 21.66 24.49 -23.59
CA MET A 84 21.82 25.89 -23.21
C MET A 84 23.16 26.45 -23.74
N TYR A 85 23.23 27.77 -23.92
CA TYR A 85 24.48 28.45 -24.27
C TYR A 85 25.54 28.26 -23.19
N ASP A 86 26.78 28.06 -23.62
CA ASP A 86 27.94 27.86 -22.74
C ASP A 86 28.53 29.21 -22.33
N GLU A 87 27.76 29.94 -21.51
CA GLU A 87 28.13 31.24 -20.96
C GLU A 87 28.28 31.17 -19.44
N GLU A 88 29.09 32.06 -18.86
CA GLU A 88 29.38 32.11 -17.43
C GLU A 88 28.10 32.37 -16.58
N SER A 89 27.13 33.08 -17.16
CA SER A 89 25.77 33.31 -16.64
C SER A 89 24.92 32.02 -16.58
N SER A 90 25.13 31.07 -17.49
CA SER A 90 24.45 29.77 -17.51
C SER A 90 25.00 28.83 -16.43
N ASN A 91 26.29 28.92 -16.09
CA ASN A 91 26.92 28.10 -15.06
C ASN A 91 26.58 28.54 -13.62
N ASN A 92 26.28 29.83 -13.42
CA ASN A 92 25.83 30.40 -12.13
C ASN A 92 24.31 30.67 -12.06
N GLY A 93 23.56 30.34 -13.11
CA GLY A 93 22.13 30.62 -13.21
C GLY A 93 21.24 29.66 -12.40
N LEU A 94 19.93 29.93 -12.44
CA LEU A 94 18.89 29.11 -11.79
C LEU A 94 19.04 27.62 -12.12
N GLN A 95 19.07 26.78 -11.08
CA GLN A 95 19.20 25.32 -11.18
C GLN A 95 17.94 24.63 -11.72
N VAL A 96 16.83 25.35 -11.74
CA VAL A 96 15.54 24.95 -12.28
C VAL A 96 15.25 25.82 -13.52
N THR A 97 14.76 25.19 -14.58
CA THR A 97 14.46 25.85 -15.86
C THR A 97 12.99 26.26 -15.88
N ALA A 98 12.72 27.53 -16.22
CA ALA A 98 11.38 28.08 -16.36
C ALA A 98 10.89 27.99 -17.82
N GLN A 99 9.64 28.37 -18.04
CA GLN A 99 9.12 28.51 -19.39
C GLN A 99 9.85 29.61 -20.16
N ASP A 100 10.17 29.34 -21.43
CA ASP A 100 10.82 30.26 -22.38
C ASP A 100 12.11 30.91 -21.82
N ASP A 101 12.96 30.10 -21.19
CA ASP A 101 14.27 30.49 -20.66
C ASP A 101 15.24 30.85 -21.81
N ASP A 102 15.68 32.12 -21.84
CA ASP A 102 16.56 32.69 -22.87
C ASP A 102 17.93 31.99 -22.98
N ARG A 103 18.34 31.24 -21.94
CA ARG A 103 19.57 30.45 -21.97
C ARG A 103 19.49 29.27 -22.92
N ILE A 104 18.28 28.85 -23.33
CA ILE A 104 18.06 27.67 -24.16
C ILE A 104 18.31 28.00 -25.63
N THR A 105 19.16 27.20 -26.27
CA THR A 105 19.44 27.28 -27.72
C THR A 105 18.23 26.83 -28.56
N PRO A 106 18.07 27.30 -29.81
CA PRO A 106 16.96 26.87 -30.67
C PRO A 106 16.90 25.34 -30.87
N LEU A 107 18.05 24.70 -31.13
CA LEU A 107 18.13 23.24 -31.17
C LEU A 107 17.86 22.62 -29.80
N GLY A 108 18.34 23.26 -28.74
CA GLY A 108 18.12 22.87 -27.36
C GLY A 108 16.64 22.77 -26.99
N LYS A 109 15.81 23.72 -27.46
CA LYS A 109 14.35 23.69 -27.26
C LYS A 109 13.75 22.40 -27.83
N PHE A 110 14.10 22.04 -29.07
CA PHE A 110 13.67 20.78 -29.69
C PHE A 110 14.16 19.54 -28.91
N LEU A 111 15.43 19.52 -28.47
CA LEU A 111 16.00 18.39 -27.73
C LEU A 111 15.35 18.20 -26.35
N ARG A 112 14.93 19.29 -25.67
CA ARG A 112 14.19 19.23 -24.39
C ARG A 112 12.74 18.80 -24.60
N ASP A 113 12.10 19.31 -25.65
CA ASP A 113 10.71 18.97 -25.98
C ASP A 113 10.53 17.49 -26.32
N SER A 114 11.47 16.94 -27.07
CA SER A 114 11.53 15.51 -27.42
C SER A 114 12.15 14.64 -26.33
N LYS A 115 12.71 15.24 -25.27
CA LYS A 115 13.52 14.59 -24.22
C LYS A 115 14.74 13.81 -24.75
N LEU A 116 15.13 14.03 -26.01
CA LEU A 116 16.34 13.43 -26.59
C LEU A 116 17.60 13.88 -25.87
N ASN A 117 17.58 15.05 -25.22
CA ASN A 117 18.71 15.54 -24.44
C ASN A 117 19.08 14.64 -23.25
N GLU A 118 18.17 13.79 -22.78
CA GLU A 118 18.37 12.92 -21.63
C GLU A 118 18.98 11.55 -21.99
N LEU A 119 18.98 11.17 -23.28
CA LEU A 119 19.48 9.85 -23.71
C LEU A 119 20.95 9.55 -23.36
N PRO A 120 21.89 10.52 -23.34
CA PRO A 120 23.26 10.26 -22.88
C PRO A 120 23.37 9.71 -21.44
N GLN A 121 22.32 9.87 -20.62
CA GLN A 121 22.25 9.27 -19.28
C GLN A 121 22.31 7.74 -19.30
N LEU A 122 22.06 7.08 -20.45
CA LEU A 122 22.31 5.63 -20.59
C LEU A 122 23.75 5.24 -20.24
N TRP A 123 24.71 6.15 -20.46
CA TRP A 123 26.08 5.95 -19.99
C TRP A 123 26.20 5.92 -18.46
N ASN A 124 25.47 6.79 -17.76
CA ASN A 124 25.40 6.78 -16.29
C ASN A 124 24.77 5.48 -15.77
N VAL A 125 23.76 4.95 -16.48
CA VAL A 125 23.15 3.65 -16.15
C VAL A 125 24.16 2.51 -16.33
N LEU A 126 24.90 2.50 -17.44
CA LEU A 126 25.95 1.51 -17.70
C LEU A 126 27.02 1.52 -16.60
N ARG A 127 27.55 2.70 -16.23
CA ARG A 127 28.53 2.86 -15.14
C ARG A 127 27.99 2.46 -13.76
N GLY A 128 26.67 2.46 -13.58
CA GLY A 128 26.02 2.12 -12.31
C GLY A 128 25.78 3.30 -11.37
N ASP A 129 25.96 4.53 -11.87
CA ASP A 129 25.57 5.77 -11.17
C ASP A 129 24.04 5.88 -11.09
N MET A 130 23.36 5.47 -12.15
CA MET A 130 21.91 5.54 -12.34
C MET A 130 21.30 4.17 -12.65
N SER A 131 19.98 4.12 -12.59
CA SER A 131 19.08 3.06 -13.05
C SER A 131 18.24 3.60 -14.22
N LEU A 132 17.60 2.75 -15.01
CA LEU A 132 16.58 3.23 -15.97
C LEU A 132 15.42 3.88 -15.22
N VAL A 133 14.97 3.25 -14.14
CA VAL A 133 13.85 3.71 -13.31
C VAL A 133 14.29 3.92 -11.87
N GLY A 134 13.97 5.10 -11.34
CA GLY A 134 14.40 5.55 -10.02
C GLY A 134 14.06 7.02 -9.78
N PRO A 135 14.07 7.50 -8.53
CA PRO A 135 13.88 8.91 -8.22
C PRO A 135 14.78 9.80 -9.09
N ARG A 136 14.27 10.94 -9.53
CA ARG A 136 15.04 11.80 -10.43
C ARG A 136 16.23 12.38 -9.66
N PRO A 137 17.46 12.36 -10.22
CA PRO A 137 18.63 12.90 -9.54
C PRO A 137 18.55 14.43 -9.45
N GLU A 138 18.39 14.95 -8.24
CA GLU A 138 18.33 16.39 -7.99
C GLU A 138 19.70 17.00 -7.71
N ALA A 139 19.81 18.31 -7.91
CA ALA A 139 21.04 19.06 -7.63
C ALA A 139 21.40 18.94 -6.15
N LEU A 140 22.69 18.87 -5.81
CA LEU A 140 23.13 18.67 -4.42
C LEU A 140 22.54 19.70 -3.46
N SER A 141 22.52 20.98 -3.87
CA SER A 141 21.95 22.09 -3.12
C SER A 141 20.44 21.95 -2.87
N ILE A 142 19.69 21.35 -3.80
CA ILE A 142 18.25 21.09 -3.62
C ILE A 142 18.07 19.87 -2.72
N ALA A 143 18.81 18.80 -2.99
CA ALA A 143 18.78 17.58 -2.19
C ALA A 143 19.14 17.86 -0.72
N SER A 144 20.04 18.80 -0.46
CA SER A 144 20.41 19.25 0.89
C SER A 144 19.33 20.00 1.65
N LEU A 145 18.24 20.41 1.00
CA LEU A 145 17.07 21.05 1.65
C LEU A 145 16.00 20.04 2.09
N TRP A 146 16.09 18.78 1.65
CA TRP A 146 15.05 17.79 1.95
C TRP A 146 15.07 17.35 3.42
N PRO A 147 13.91 17.04 4.02
CA PRO A 147 13.86 16.35 5.32
C PRO A 147 14.72 15.08 5.33
N GLU A 148 15.45 14.86 6.41
CA GLU A 148 16.46 13.79 6.50
C GLU A 148 15.85 12.39 6.36
N ASP A 149 14.69 12.17 6.97
CA ASP A 149 13.91 10.93 6.90
C ASP A 149 13.50 10.58 5.46
N ILE A 150 13.04 11.58 4.69
CA ILE A 150 12.67 11.42 3.28
C ILE A 150 13.93 11.22 2.41
N ARG A 151 14.96 12.04 2.64
CA ARG A 151 16.22 12.00 1.89
C ARG A 151 16.88 10.64 1.97
N ASN A 152 17.00 10.08 3.18
CA ASN A 152 17.64 8.79 3.41
C ASN A 152 16.91 7.65 2.68
N VAL A 153 15.57 7.70 2.62
CA VAL A 153 14.79 6.72 1.85
C VAL A 153 14.98 6.92 0.35
N ILE A 154 14.82 8.13 -0.18
CA ILE A 154 14.93 8.39 -1.62
C ILE A 154 16.34 8.07 -2.15
N LEU A 155 17.38 8.44 -1.41
CA LEU A 155 18.78 8.19 -1.78
C LEU A 155 19.24 6.77 -1.43
N SER A 156 18.40 5.91 -0.82
CA SER A 156 18.73 4.50 -0.60
C SER A 156 18.77 3.67 -1.89
N VAL A 157 18.36 4.27 -3.01
CA VAL A 157 18.29 3.63 -4.32
C VAL A 157 19.03 4.45 -5.36
N ARG A 158 19.46 3.80 -6.45
CA ARG A 158 20.03 4.52 -7.59
C ARG A 158 18.97 5.45 -8.19
N PRO A 159 19.31 6.71 -8.49
CA PRO A 159 18.41 7.59 -9.22
C PRO A 159 18.13 7.06 -10.64
N GLY A 160 17.00 7.46 -11.21
CA GLY A 160 16.52 6.97 -12.51
C GLY A 160 16.62 8.00 -13.63
N ILE A 161 16.68 7.52 -14.88
CA ILE A 161 16.39 8.35 -16.05
C ILE A 161 14.91 8.76 -16.01
N THR A 162 14.02 7.83 -15.66
CA THR A 162 12.59 8.07 -15.48
C THR A 162 12.10 7.63 -14.09
N SER A 163 10.95 8.19 -13.68
CA SER A 163 10.23 7.88 -12.44
C SER A 163 8.74 8.20 -12.62
N PRO A 164 7.86 7.69 -11.74
CA PRO A 164 6.48 8.16 -11.65
C PRO A 164 6.38 9.70 -11.58
N ALA A 165 7.23 10.32 -10.77
CA ALA A 165 7.35 11.77 -10.68
C ALA A 165 7.73 12.41 -12.02
N SER A 166 8.73 11.86 -12.73
CA SER A 166 9.14 12.38 -14.06
C SER A 166 8.05 12.24 -15.12
N VAL A 167 7.24 11.17 -15.08
CA VAL A 167 6.13 10.96 -16.02
C VAL A 167 5.01 11.97 -15.77
N LEU A 168 4.65 12.20 -14.51
CA LEU A 168 3.59 13.15 -14.12
C LEU A 168 4.02 14.60 -14.38
N TYR A 169 5.24 14.96 -13.96
CA TYR A 169 5.81 16.31 -14.09
C TYR A 169 6.66 16.50 -15.36
N ARG A 170 6.34 15.80 -16.45
CA ARG A 170 7.13 15.87 -17.70
C ARG A 170 7.16 17.25 -18.36
N THR A 171 6.12 18.06 -18.12
CA THR A 171 5.97 19.46 -18.56
C THR A 171 6.18 20.45 -17.42
N GLU A 172 6.97 20.09 -16.39
CA GLU A 172 7.26 20.96 -15.24
C GLU A 172 7.70 22.37 -15.63
N GLU A 173 8.50 22.51 -16.70
CA GLU A 173 9.02 23.80 -17.16
C GLU A 173 7.87 24.76 -17.53
N LYS A 174 6.72 24.25 -17.97
CA LYS A 174 5.52 25.05 -18.31
C LYS A 174 4.69 25.45 -17.09
N LEU A 175 4.98 24.88 -15.92
CA LEU A 175 4.27 25.15 -14.68
C LEU A 175 5.00 26.21 -13.83
N LEU A 176 6.17 26.69 -14.27
CA LEU A 176 7.03 27.57 -13.50
C LEU A 176 7.22 28.92 -14.21
N ASN A 177 6.90 29.99 -13.50
CA ASN A 177 7.07 31.37 -13.99
C ASN A 177 8.48 31.91 -13.71
N GLN A 178 9.00 32.77 -14.59
CA GLN A 178 10.39 33.26 -14.52
C GLN A 178 10.71 34.09 -13.27
N GLU A 179 9.74 34.82 -12.70
CA GLU A 179 10.00 35.78 -11.62
C GLU A 179 10.33 35.12 -10.27
N ASN A 180 9.82 33.91 -9.98
CA ASN A 180 10.01 33.21 -8.68
C ASN A 180 10.19 31.68 -8.81
N VAL A 181 10.91 31.24 -9.84
CA VAL A 181 11.08 29.82 -10.23
C VAL A 181 11.42 28.90 -9.05
N MET A 182 12.42 29.27 -8.24
CA MET A 182 12.90 28.41 -7.15
C MET A 182 11.90 28.32 -5.99
N GLU A 183 11.26 29.42 -5.61
CA GLU A 183 10.27 29.43 -4.53
C GLU A 183 9.02 28.65 -4.94
N GLU A 184 8.54 28.85 -6.16
CA GLU A 184 7.39 28.13 -6.73
C GLU A 184 7.68 26.63 -6.85
N TYR A 185 8.88 26.26 -7.33
CA TYR A 185 9.30 24.87 -7.41
C TYR A 185 9.33 24.20 -6.02
N VAL A 186 9.96 24.85 -5.03
CA VAL A 186 10.11 24.29 -3.68
C VAL A 186 8.76 24.18 -2.96
N ARG A 187 7.83 25.11 -3.16
CA ARG A 187 6.52 25.10 -2.50
C ARG A 187 5.48 24.22 -3.18
N SER A 188 5.42 24.24 -4.52
CA SER A 188 4.29 23.67 -5.25
C SER A 188 4.62 22.32 -5.90
N ILE A 189 5.84 22.11 -6.37
CA ILE A 189 6.22 20.92 -7.16
C ILE A 189 7.00 19.91 -6.33
N LEU A 190 8.04 20.37 -5.63
CA LEU A 190 8.97 19.52 -4.88
C LEU A 190 8.27 18.61 -3.86
N PRO A 191 7.30 19.07 -3.03
CA PRO A 191 6.65 18.21 -2.05
C PRO A 191 5.90 17.04 -2.69
N SER A 192 5.23 17.29 -3.81
CA SER A 192 4.51 16.25 -4.55
C SER A 192 5.47 15.27 -5.24
N LYS A 193 6.57 15.77 -5.82
CA LYS A 193 7.63 14.90 -6.36
C LYS A 193 8.24 13.99 -5.31
N LEU A 194 8.63 14.55 -4.16
CA LEU A 194 9.19 13.78 -3.04
C LEU A 194 8.21 12.73 -2.55
N ARG A 195 6.90 13.05 -2.47
CA ARG A 195 5.85 12.09 -2.13
C ARG A 195 5.79 10.93 -3.13
N LEU A 196 5.82 11.21 -4.43
CA LEU A 196 5.79 10.18 -5.48
C LEU A 196 7.05 9.31 -5.47
N ASP A 197 8.22 9.91 -5.30
CA ASP A 197 9.49 9.21 -5.22
C ASP A 197 9.55 8.33 -3.95
N LEU A 198 9.05 8.81 -2.81
CA LEU A 198 8.93 8.03 -1.58
C LEU A 198 7.98 6.84 -1.75
N LEU A 199 6.82 7.05 -2.38
CA LEU A 199 5.87 5.99 -2.69
C LEU A 199 6.47 4.94 -3.62
N TYR A 200 7.23 5.38 -4.63
CA TYR A 200 7.95 4.50 -5.54
C TYR A 200 8.98 3.67 -4.78
N VAL A 201 9.90 4.30 -4.03
CA VAL A 201 10.96 3.58 -3.33
C VAL A 201 10.41 2.54 -2.34
N ARG A 202 9.31 2.86 -1.66
CA ARG A 202 8.67 1.94 -0.70
C ARG A 202 7.99 0.74 -1.36
N ASN A 203 7.44 0.90 -2.55
CA ASN A 203 6.60 -0.12 -3.20
C ASN A 203 7.16 -0.65 -4.53
N ARG A 204 8.37 -0.23 -4.92
CA ARG A 204 8.96 -0.60 -6.21
C ARG A 204 9.13 -2.11 -6.33
N SER A 205 8.80 -2.61 -7.52
CA SER A 205 9.02 -3.98 -7.98
C SER A 205 9.52 -3.96 -9.41
N PHE A 206 10.18 -5.02 -9.87
CA PHE A 206 10.58 -5.14 -11.27
C PHE A 206 9.42 -4.85 -12.25
N LEU A 207 8.20 -5.31 -11.93
CA LEU A 207 7.01 -5.08 -12.76
C LEU A 207 6.57 -3.61 -12.77
N SER A 208 6.64 -2.92 -11.61
CA SER A 208 6.32 -1.49 -11.58
C SER A 208 7.32 -0.67 -12.38
N ASP A 209 8.60 -1.07 -12.41
CA ASP A 209 9.62 -0.37 -13.20
C ASP A 209 9.31 -0.49 -14.70
N ILE A 210 8.90 -1.67 -15.17
CA ILE A 210 8.45 -1.84 -16.56
C ILE A 210 7.21 -1.00 -16.86
N ASP A 211 6.25 -0.92 -15.94
CA ASP A 211 5.08 -0.05 -16.10
C ASP A 211 5.46 1.43 -16.21
N VAL A 212 6.43 1.89 -15.41
CA VAL A 212 6.94 3.27 -15.52
C VAL A 212 7.63 3.50 -16.87
N ILE A 213 8.42 2.55 -17.36
CA ILE A 213 9.03 2.64 -18.71
C ILE A 213 7.94 2.71 -19.78
N PHE A 214 6.91 1.87 -19.68
CA PHE A 214 5.77 1.86 -20.59
C PHE A 214 5.02 3.20 -20.60
N TRP A 215 4.69 3.75 -19.42
CA TRP A 215 4.05 5.05 -19.33
C TRP A 215 4.95 6.19 -19.80
N THR A 216 6.26 6.09 -19.59
CA THR A 216 7.24 7.04 -20.14
C THR A 216 7.19 7.03 -21.67
N ALA A 217 7.22 5.85 -22.29
CA ALA A 217 7.15 5.72 -23.76
C ALA A 217 5.83 6.30 -24.31
N ILE A 218 4.70 6.02 -23.67
CA ILE A 218 3.39 6.59 -24.04
C ILE A 218 3.38 8.11 -23.89
N ALA A 219 3.91 8.63 -22.78
CA ALA A 219 3.91 10.06 -22.49
C ALA A 219 4.81 10.87 -23.44
N LEU A 220 5.78 10.23 -24.09
CA LEU A 220 6.63 10.82 -25.11
C LEU A 220 5.98 10.83 -26.51
N LEU A 221 4.88 10.11 -26.74
CA LEU A 221 4.17 10.14 -28.01
C LEU A 221 3.51 11.52 -28.23
N PRO A 222 3.70 12.18 -29.39
CA PRO A 222 3.18 13.54 -29.63
C PRO A 222 1.66 13.68 -29.38
N ALA A 223 0.88 12.67 -29.77
CA ALA A 223 -0.57 12.66 -29.62
C ALA A 223 -1.06 12.53 -28.16
N LEU A 224 -0.20 12.04 -27.26
CA LEU A 224 -0.55 11.75 -25.87
C LEU A 224 0.23 12.59 -24.86
N ARG A 225 1.19 13.41 -25.33
CA ARG A 225 2.05 14.27 -24.50
C ARG A 225 1.26 15.17 -23.54
N ASN A 226 0.12 15.69 -23.99
CA ASN A 226 -0.72 16.61 -23.22
C ASN A 226 -1.82 15.93 -22.39
N LYS A 227 -1.98 14.60 -22.46
CA LYS A 227 -3.00 13.90 -21.67
C LYS A 227 -2.49 13.58 -20.27
N GLU A 228 -3.20 14.00 -19.25
CA GLU A 228 -2.88 13.64 -17.87
C GLU A 228 -3.01 12.13 -17.65
N ILE A 229 -1.98 11.56 -17.02
CA ILE A 229 -1.98 10.16 -16.61
C ILE A 229 -2.37 10.13 -15.14
N ALA A 230 -3.47 9.45 -14.82
CA ALA A 230 -3.92 9.31 -13.44
C ALA A 230 -2.82 8.68 -12.56
N GLU A 231 -2.50 9.32 -11.44
CA GLU A 231 -1.44 8.91 -10.52
C GLU A 231 -1.46 7.41 -10.16
N PRO A 232 -2.62 6.77 -9.84
CA PRO A 232 -2.63 5.35 -9.48
C PRO A 232 -2.11 4.42 -10.58
N LYS A 233 -2.27 4.81 -11.86
CA LYS A 233 -1.80 4.01 -13.01
C LYS A 233 -0.27 3.99 -13.11
N LEU A 234 0.43 4.96 -12.53
CA LEU A 234 1.89 5.03 -12.54
C LEU A 234 2.53 3.98 -11.61
N PHE A 235 1.82 3.57 -10.56
CA PHE A 235 2.27 2.56 -9.60
C PHE A 235 1.70 1.17 -9.92
N TRP A 236 0.52 1.12 -10.52
CA TRP A 236 -0.17 -0.10 -10.94
C TRP A 236 -0.56 0.01 -12.41
N GLY A 237 0.44 -0.15 -13.27
CA GLY A 237 0.24 -0.09 -14.71
C GLY A 237 -0.37 -1.38 -15.28
N PRO A 238 -0.58 -1.42 -16.60
CA PRO A 238 -1.24 -2.54 -17.25
C PRO A 238 -0.48 -3.86 -17.08
N LEU A 239 0.86 -3.84 -17.05
CA LEU A 239 1.64 -5.07 -16.92
C LEU A 239 1.57 -5.62 -15.49
N SER A 240 1.77 -4.78 -14.46
CA SER A 240 1.64 -5.24 -13.07
C SER A 240 0.23 -5.73 -12.77
N LEU A 241 -0.80 -5.06 -13.28
CA LEU A 241 -2.19 -5.51 -13.17
C LEU A 241 -2.42 -6.84 -13.89
N PHE A 242 -1.92 -6.99 -15.12
CA PHE A 242 -2.03 -8.24 -15.86
C PHE A 242 -1.34 -9.40 -15.14
N VAL A 243 -0.11 -9.19 -14.65
CA VAL A 243 0.64 -10.25 -13.97
C VAL A 243 0.01 -10.63 -12.62
N THR A 244 -0.33 -9.65 -11.79
CA THR A 244 -0.88 -9.91 -10.44
C THR A 244 -2.31 -10.41 -10.47
N ARG A 245 -3.15 -9.95 -11.41
CA ARG A 245 -4.56 -10.36 -11.47
C ARG A 245 -4.77 -11.57 -12.36
N PHE A 246 -4.13 -11.65 -13.53
CA PHE A 246 -4.36 -12.73 -14.49
C PHE A 246 -3.27 -13.80 -14.38
N MET A 247 -2.00 -13.45 -14.63
CA MET A 247 -0.92 -14.43 -14.77
C MET A 247 -0.74 -15.29 -13.50
N SER A 248 -0.81 -14.67 -12.32
CA SER A 248 -0.60 -15.36 -11.05
C SER A 248 -1.64 -16.48 -10.84
N TRP A 249 -2.93 -16.19 -11.06
CA TRP A 249 -3.98 -17.20 -10.96
C TRP A 249 -3.94 -18.20 -12.10
N PHE A 250 -3.61 -17.75 -13.31
CA PHE A 250 -3.49 -18.62 -14.47
C PHE A 250 -2.42 -19.71 -14.24
N VAL A 251 -1.25 -19.34 -13.70
CA VAL A 251 -0.17 -20.28 -13.39
C VAL A 251 -0.59 -21.24 -12.27
N ILE A 252 -1.21 -20.74 -11.21
CA ILE A 252 -1.70 -21.57 -10.09
C ILE A 252 -2.74 -22.58 -10.60
N ASP A 253 -3.72 -22.13 -11.39
CA ASP A 253 -4.78 -22.99 -11.90
C ASP A 253 -4.21 -24.06 -12.84
N THR A 254 -3.29 -23.67 -13.73
CA THR A 254 -2.56 -24.60 -14.58
C THR A 254 -1.84 -25.66 -13.75
N ALA A 255 -1.12 -25.26 -12.69
CA ALA A 255 -0.39 -26.18 -11.82
C ALA A 255 -1.33 -27.13 -11.04
N VAL A 256 -2.45 -26.62 -10.52
CA VAL A 256 -3.45 -27.42 -9.81
C VAL A 256 -4.05 -28.48 -10.71
N VAL A 257 -4.44 -28.11 -11.93
CA VAL A 257 -5.03 -29.04 -12.90
C VAL A 257 -3.98 -30.00 -13.40
N PHE A 258 -2.76 -29.54 -13.65
CA PHE A 258 -1.64 -30.37 -14.06
C PHE A 258 -1.38 -31.49 -13.04
N VAL A 259 -1.28 -31.16 -11.76
CA VAL A 259 -1.14 -32.16 -10.68
C VAL A 259 -2.37 -33.07 -10.60
N SER A 260 -3.58 -32.51 -10.74
CA SER A 260 -4.82 -33.30 -10.72
C SER A 260 -4.89 -34.31 -11.87
N ALA A 261 -4.44 -33.92 -13.06
CA ALA A 261 -4.38 -34.76 -14.25
C ALA A 261 -3.34 -35.87 -14.10
N LEU A 262 -2.14 -35.55 -13.58
CA LEU A 262 -1.12 -36.57 -13.28
C LEU A 262 -1.60 -37.60 -12.24
N VAL A 263 -2.30 -37.14 -11.20
CA VAL A 263 -2.90 -38.04 -10.19
C VAL A 263 -4.00 -38.89 -10.82
N ALA A 264 -4.87 -38.31 -11.63
CA ALA A 264 -5.90 -39.06 -12.36
C ALA A 264 -5.26 -40.10 -13.29
N GLU A 265 -4.24 -39.74 -14.06
CA GLU A 265 -3.48 -40.65 -14.91
C GLU A 265 -2.91 -41.82 -14.10
N LEU A 266 -2.30 -41.56 -12.94
CA LEU A 266 -1.75 -42.60 -12.07
C LEU A 266 -2.83 -43.58 -11.61
N ILE A 267 -4.00 -43.06 -11.20
CA ILE A 267 -5.15 -43.87 -10.79
C ILE A 267 -5.69 -44.72 -11.95
N TRP A 268 -5.82 -44.15 -13.15
CA TRP A 268 -6.37 -44.88 -14.28
C TRP A 268 -5.41 -45.91 -14.85
N ARG A 269 -4.08 -45.68 -14.77
CA ARG A 269 -3.05 -46.65 -15.18
C ARG A 269 -3.06 -47.93 -14.35
N THR A 270 -3.61 -47.93 -13.12
CA THR A 270 -3.75 -49.16 -12.34
C THR A 270 -4.90 -50.03 -12.83
N SER A 271 -5.86 -49.45 -13.55
CA SER A 271 -7.11 -50.12 -13.92
C SER A 271 -7.19 -50.42 -15.41
N ILE A 272 -6.67 -49.53 -16.26
CA ILE A 272 -6.75 -49.61 -17.73
C ILE A 272 -5.38 -49.28 -18.35
N PRO A 273 -4.93 -50.02 -19.37
CA PRO A 273 -3.72 -49.68 -20.10
C PRO A 273 -3.92 -48.38 -20.89
N ILE A 274 -3.33 -47.29 -20.38
CA ILE A 274 -3.27 -46.01 -21.10
C ILE A 274 -2.11 -46.09 -22.09
N ASN A 275 -2.42 -46.17 -23.39
CA ASN A 275 -1.45 -46.20 -24.50
C ASN A 275 -0.80 -44.83 -24.78
N LEU A 276 -0.57 -44.04 -23.73
CA LEU A 276 0.18 -42.80 -23.76
C LEU A 276 1.48 -43.02 -23.02
N GLY A 277 2.61 -42.92 -23.72
CA GLY A 277 3.92 -42.86 -23.08
C GLY A 277 3.99 -41.71 -22.07
N TYR A 278 4.82 -41.84 -21.03
CA TYR A 278 4.89 -40.87 -19.93
C TYR A 278 5.15 -39.43 -20.39
N ALA A 279 5.97 -39.22 -21.42
CA ALA A 279 6.25 -37.89 -21.97
C ALA A 279 4.99 -37.23 -22.59
N ASN A 280 4.22 -38.00 -23.36
CA ASN A 280 2.99 -37.51 -23.98
C ASN A 280 1.87 -37.30 -22.94
N ALA A 281 1.86 -38.09 -21.87
CA ALA A 281 0.95 -37.92 -20.75
C ALA A 281 1.24 -36.64 -19.96
N PHE A 282 2.52 -36.39 -19.66
CA PHE A 282 2.96 -35.12 -19.09
C PHE A 282 2.53 -33.91 -19.95
N LEU A 283 2.77 -33.97 -21.27
CA LEU A 283 2.37 -32.90 -22.18
C LEU A 283 0.85 -32.72 -22.23
N ALA A 284 0.07 -33.82 -22.28
CA ALA A 284 -1.38 -33.78 -22.27
C ALA A 284 -1.92 -33.15 -20.96
N SER A 285 -1.39 -33.56 -19.81
CA SER A 285 -1.70 -32.97 -18.51
C SER A 285 -1.43 -31.46 -18.48
N LEU A 286 -0.32 -30.99 -19.09
CA LEU A 286 0.00 -29.57 -19.17
C LEU A 286 -0.98 -28.80 -20.06
N LEU A 287 -1.34 -29.36 -21.22
CA LEU A 287 -2.32 -28.75 -22.14
C LEU A 287 -3.72 -28.69 -21.52
N ILE A 288 -4.14 -29.74 -20.81
CA ILE A 288 -5.38 -29.76 -20.03
C ILE A 288 -5.35 -28.66 -18.96
N GLY A 289 -4.22 -28.49 -18.26
CA GLY A 289 -4.02 -27.42 -17.30
C GLY A 289 -4.17 -26.02 -17.89
N LEU A 290 -3.53 -25.76 -19.02
CA LEU A 290 -3.64 -24.48 -19.74
C LEU A 290 -5.08 -24.22 -20.20
N PHE A 291 -5.79 -25.26 -20.65
CA PHE A 291 -7.18 -25.17 -21.09
C PHE A 291 -8.11 -24.79 -19.93
N PHE A 292 -8.06 -25.51 -18.81
CA PHE A 292 -8.86 -25.18 -17.62
C PHE A 292 -8.56 -23.77 -17.11
N SER A 293 -7.28 -23.40 -17.08
CA SER A 293 -6.85 -22.08 -16.64
C SER A 293 -7.40 -20.96 -17.53
N LEU A 294 -7.45 -21.18 -18.85
CA LEU A 294 -8.07 -20.25 -19.79
C LEU A 294 -9.57 -20.12 -19.54
N ILE A 295 -10.29 -21.24 -19.36
CA ILE A 295 -11.72 -21.21 -19.06
C ILE A 295 -11.98 -20.49 -17.72
N ASN A 296 -11.19 -20.78 -16.68
CA ASN A 296 -11.32 -20.10 -15.40
C ASN A 296 -11.16 -18.57 -15.53
N ALA A 297 -10.21 -18.13 -16.35
CA ALA A 297 -10.00 -16.71 -16.60
C ALA A 297 -11.17 -16.09 -17.40
N LEU A 298 -11.76 -16.81 -18.36
CA LEU A 298 -12.96 -16.37 -19.08
C LEU A 298 -14.19 -16.24 -18.16
N PHE A 299 -14.29 -17.10 -17.13
CA PHE A 299 -15.31 -17.00 -16.08
C PHE A 299 -15.05 -15.85 -15.10
N GLY A 300 -13.97 -15.08 -15.26
CA GLY A 300 -13.63 -13.96 -14.37
C GLY A 300 -13.20 -14.40 -12.97
N LEU A 301 -12.85 -15.67 -12.76
CA LEU A 301 -12.43 -16.19 -11.45
C LEU A 301 -11.14 -15.55 -10.93
N ASN A 302 -10.37 -14.91 -11.82
CA ASN A 302 -9.18 -14.14 -11.51
C ASN A 302 -9.47 -12.71 -10.97
N LEU A 303 -10.73 -12.28 -11.02
CA LEU A 303 -11.19 -10.98 -10.50
C LEU A 303 -11.72 -11.05 -9.06
N VAL A 304 -11.91 -12.26 -8.52
CA VAL A 304 -12.43 -12.49 -7.17
C VAL A 304 -11.30 -12.34 -6.13
N THR A 305 -11.60 -11.62 -5.03
CA THR A 305 -10.69 -11.54 -3.88
C THR A 305 -10.90 -12.73 -2.95
N TRP A 306 -10.20 -13.84 -3.22
CA TRP A 306 -10.46 -15.14 -2.58
C TRP A 306 -10.31 -15.20 -1.05
N SER A 307 -9.52 -14.31 -0.44
CA SER A 307 -9.50 -14.15 1.02
C SER A 307 -10.86 -13.70 1.59
N ARG A 308 -11.67 -13.02 0.77
CA ARG A 308 -13.00 -12.47 1.09
C ARG A 308 -14.17 -13.10 0.33
N ALA A 309 -13.91 -14.05 -0.57
CA ALA A 309 -14.92 -14.72 -1.39
C ALA A 309 -16.12 -15.27 -0.59
N ALA A 310 -17.34 -15.21 -1.11
CA ALA A 310 -18.49 -15.84 -0.48
C ALA A 310 -18.50 -17.35 -0.74
N ALA A 311 -19.22 -18.14 0.05
CA ALA A 311 -19.36 -19.58 -0.22
C ALA A 311 -19.94 -19.85 -1.63
N GLY A 312 -20.76 -18.93 -2.16
CA GLY A 312 -21.28 -18.99 -3.52
C GLY A 312 -20.21 -18.94 -4.61
N ASP A 313 -19.05 -18.32 -4.38
CA ASP A 313 -17.97 -18.25 -5.38
C ASP A 313 -17.35 -19.65 -5.62
N ALA A 314 -17.49 -20.57 -4.67
CA ALA A 314 -17.09 -21.97 -4.86
C ALA A 314 -17.98 -22.70 -5.88
N LEU A 315 -19.26 -22.31 -6.02
CA LEU A 315 -20.13 -22.90 -7.04
C LEU A 315 -19.65 -22.52 -8.45
N VAL A 316 -19.16 -21.30 -8.65
CA VAL A 316 -18.60 -20.85 -9.92
C VAL A 316 -17.35 -21.65 -10.29
N LEU A 317 -16.50 -22.01 -9.31
CA LEU A 317 -15.38 -22.95 -9.53
C LEU A 317 -15.88 -24.32 -10.01
N GLY A 318 -16.95 -24.83 -9.40
CA GLY A 318 -17.57 -26.10 -9.78
C GLY A 318 -18.13 -26.07 -11.21
N PHE A 319 -18.87 -25.02 -11.56
CA PHE A 319 -19.37 -24.82 -12.93
C PHE A 319 -18.23 -24.72 -13.95
N SER A 320 -17.19 -23.95 -13.64
CA SER A 320 -16.04 -23.80 -14.53
C SER A 320 -15.30 -25.11 -14.76
N ALA A 321 -15.08 -25.91 -13.71
CA ALA A 321 -14.47 -27.24 -13.82
C ALA A 321 -15.36 -28.22 -14.60
N ALA A 322 -16.67 -28.21 -14.37
CA ALA A 322 -17.62 -29.06 -15.10
C ALA A 322 -17.68 -28.71 -16.59
N ILE A 323 -17.74 -27.42 -16.93
CA ILE A 323 -17.75 -26.94 -18.33
C ILE A 323 -16.42 -27.26 -19.02
N SER A 324 -15.30 -27.02 -18.35
CA SER A 324 -13.97 -27.36 -18.90
C SER A 324 -13.87 -28.86 -19.21
N THR A 325 -14.32 -29.70 -18.27
CA THR A 325 -14.36 -31.16 -18.45
C THR A 325 -15.27 -31.56 -19.60
N GLY A 326 -16.49 -31.00 -19.67
CA GLY A 326 -17.46 -31.27 -20.73
C GLY A 326 -16.92 -30.89 -22.10
N LEU A 327 -16.28 -29.72 -22.22
CA LEU A 327 -15.66 -29.28 -23.47
C LEU A 327 -14.51 -30.19 -23.91
N LEU A 328 -13.67 -30.68 -22.99
CA LEU A 328 -12.62 -31.64 -23.33
C LEU A 328 -13.18 -32.99 -23.77
N VAL A 329 -14.26 -33.46 -23.14
CA VAL A 329 -14.94 -34.70 -23.56
C VAL A 329 -15.55 -34.53 -24.95
N LEU A 330 -16.19 -33.39 -25.24
CA LEU A 330 -16.71 -33.09 -26.57
C LEU A 330 -15.59 -32.98 -27.61
N LEU A 331 -14.49 -32.31 -27.27
CA LEU A 331 -13.30 -32.22 -28.13
C LEU A 331 -12.71 -33.60 -28.41
N LYS A 332 -12.66 -34.50 -27.41
CA LYS A 332 -12.26 -35.89 -27.60
C LYS A 332 -13.16 -36.59 -28.61
N ILE A 333 -14.47 -36.50 -28.45
CA ILE A 333 -15.45 -37.15 -29.34
C ILE A 333 -15.29 -36.64 -30.78
N TRP A 334 -15.00 -35.34 -30.95
CA TRP A 334 -14.94 -34.71 -32.26
C TRP A 334 -13.58 -34.82 -32.97
N LEU A 335 -12.47 -34.77 -32.23
CA LEU A 335 -11.12 -34.61 -32.79
C LEU A 335 -10.19 -35.81 -32.56
N LEU A 336 -10.38 -36.58 -31.49
CA LEU A 336 -9.48 -37.68 -31.11
C LEU A 336 -10.09 -39.02 -31.59
N GLU A 337 -9.78 -39.40 -32.83
CA GLU A 337 -10.20 -40.68 -33.45
C GLU A 337 -9.72 -41.94 -32.71
N LYS A 338 -8.78 -41.81 -31.77
CA LYS A 338 -8.16 -42.91 -31.01
C LYS A 338 -8.52 -42.87 -29.52
N ASP A 339 -8.54 -44.04 -28.88
CA ASP A 339 -8.68 -44.24 -27.42
C ASP A 339 -7.43 -43.79 -26.62
N VAL A 340 -7.00 -42.56 -26.87
CA VAL A 340 -5.78 -41.95 -26.32
C VAL A 340 -5.98 -41.54 -24.86
N LEU A 341 -7.16 -40.99 -24.55
CA LEU A 341 -7.53 -40.50 -23.23
C LEU A 341 -8.92 -41.03 -22.83
N PRO A 342 -9.05 -41.89 -21.81
CA PRO A 342 -10.33 -42.37 -21.33
C PRO A 342 -11.23 -41.22 -20.83
N VAL A 343 -12.54 -41.27 -21.11
CA VAL A 343 -13.49 -40.26 -20.61
C VAL A 343 -13.48 -40.18 -19.08
N GLY A 344 -13.36 -41.34 -18.41
CA GLY A 344 -13.23 -41.40 -16.96
C GLY A 344 -12.01 -40.65 -16.41
N LEU A 345 -10.90 -40.60 -17.16
CA LEU A 345 -9.72 -39.82 -16.79
C LEU A 345 -10.01 -38.32 -16.83
N LEU A 346 -10.72 -37.84 -17.86
CA LEU A 346 -11.10 -36.44 -17.96
C LEU A 346 -12.07 -36.04 -16.83
N ILE A 347 -13.05 -36.89 -16.53
CA ILE A 347 -14.02 -36.66 -15.44
C ILE A 347 -13.31 -36.62 -14.08
N THR A 348 -12.43 -37.58 -13.79
CA THR A 348 -11.67 -37.60 -12.54
C THR A 348 -10.72 -36.41 -12.42
N THR A 349 -10.08 -36.01 -13.53
CA THR A 349 -9.27 -34.78 -13.58
C THR A 349 -10.11 -33.55 -13.25
N GLY A 350 -11.31 -33.43 -13.82
CA GLY A 350 -12.24 -32.34 -13.53
C GLY A 350 -12.65 -32.26 -12.05
N LEU A 351 -13.00 -33.42 -11.46
CA LEU A 351 -13.37 -33.51 -10.05
C LEU A 351 -12.19 -33.14 -9.12
N LEU A 352 -11.01 -33.72 -9.36
CA LEU A 352 -9.80 -33.40 -8.58
C LEU A 352 -9.41 -31.93 -8.73
N SER A 353 -9.52 -31.37 -9.94
CA SER A 353 -9.23 -29.95 -10.20
C SER A 353 -10.19 -29.04 -9.44
N PHE A 354 -11.47 -29.37 -9.37
CA PHE A 354 -12.44 -28.61 -8.55
C PHE A 354 -12.02 -28.55 -7.09
N PHE A 355 -11.71 -29.69 -6.47
CA PHE A 355 -11.22 -29.71 -5.09
C PHE A 355 -9.90 -28.94 -4.94
N GLY A 356 -8.98 -29.11 -5.89
CA GLY A 356 -7.72 -28.39 -5.94
C GLY A 356 -7.91 -26.87 -5.99
N PHE A 357 -8.85 -26.38 -6.80
CA PHE A 357 -9.20 -24.96 -6.86
C PHE A 357 -9.79 -24.47 -5.54
N VAL A 358 -10.72 -25.22 -4.94
CA VAL A 358 -11.29 -24.87 -3.63
C VAL A 358 -10.18 -24.76 -2.58
N VAL A 359 -9.26 -25.74 -2.53
CA VAL A 359 -8.12 -25.70 -1.62
C VAL A 359 -7.22 -24.50 -1.89
N ALA A 360 -6.81 -24.28 -3.15
CA ALA A 360 -5.90 -23.20 -3.52
C ALA A 360 -6.50 -21.80 -3.22
N ARG A 361 -7.79 -21.62 -3.51
CA ARG A 361 -8.50 -20.34 -3.36
C ARG A 361 -8.93 -20.08 -1.91
N TYR A 362 -9.40 -21.09 -1.18
CA TYR A 362 -9.89 -20.96 0.20
C TYR A 362 -8.84 -21.31 1.27
N ARG A 363 -7.58 -21.54 0.89
CA ARG A 363 -6.49 -21.96 1.80
C ARG A 363 -6.44 -21.18 3.11
N GLU A 364 -6.58 -19.85 3.08
CA GLU A 364 -6.49 -19.02 4.29
C GLU A 364 -7.62 -19.35 5.28
N ARG A 365 -8.83 -19.61 4.78
CA ARG A 365 -9.98 -19.98 5.60
C ARG A 365 -9.91 -21.42 6.08
N LEU A 366 -9.45 -22.33 5.23
CA LEU A 366 -9.27 -23.73 5.59
C LEU A 366 -8.20 -23.85 6.68
N ILE A 367 -7.07 -23.17 6.53
CA ILE A 367 -5.98 -23.14 7.52
C ILE A 367 -6.45 -22.47 8.80
N THR A 368 -7.07 -21.29 8.72
CA THR A 368 -7.51 -20.58 9.94
C THR A 368 -8.60 -21.39 10.66
N GLY A 369 -9.59 -21.92 9.93
CA GLY A 369 -10.65 -22.75 10.51
C GLY A 369 -10.12 -24.05 11.13
N ALA A 370 -9.17 -24.72 10.48
CA ALA A 370 -8.52 -25.92 11.03
C ALA A 370 -7.68 -25.57 12.28
N ALA A 371 -6.92 -24.48 12.24
CA ALA A 371 -6.16 -23.99 13.38
C ALA A 371 -7.07 -23.69 14.57
N THR A 372 -8.15 -22.94 14.37
CA THR A 372 -9.10 -22.62 15.45
C THR A 372 -9.73 -23.88 16.06
N ARG A 373 -10.14 -24.86 15.23
CA ARG A 373 -10.69 -26.14 15.71
C ARG A 373 -9.65 -26.97 16.45
N TRP A 374 -8.43 -27.03 15.95
CA TRP A 374 -7.33 -27.75 16.58
C TRP A 374 -6.97 -27.15 17.95
N PHE A 375 -6.92 -25.83 18.05
CA PHE A 375 -6.72 -25.14 19.33
C PHE A 375 -7.90 -25.35 20.29
N SER A 376 -9.15 -25.35 19.80
CA SER A 376 -10.31 -25.62 20.66
C SER A 376 -10.37 -27.07 21.16
N LEU A 377 -9.85 -28.03 20.40
CA LEU A 377 -9.81 -29.45 20.79
C LEU A 377 -8.66 -29.75 21.75
N ARG A 378 -7.52 -29.06 21.60
CA ARG A 378 -6.31 -29.33 22.39
C ARG A 378 -6.20 -28.48 23.66
N SER A 379 -6.88 -27.34 23.72
CA SER A 379 -6.94 -26.51 24.91
C SER A 379 -8.20 -26.82 25.72
N GLY A 380 -8.08 -27.73 26.69
CA GLY A 380 -9.07 -27.89 27.77
C GLY A 380 -9.11 -26.71 28.77
N SER A 381 -8.48 -25.58 28.44
CA SER A 381 -8.44 -24.38 29.27
C SER A 381 -9.30 -23.26 28.67
N LYS A 382 -10.08 -22.61 29.53
CA LYS A 382 -10.87 -21.40 29.28
C LYS A 382 -10.11 -20.43 28.36
N SER A 383 -10.66 -20.21 27.17
CA SER A 383 -10.49 -19.07 26.24
C SER A 383 -9.21 -18.22 26.37
N LEU A 384 -8.26 -18.42 25.45
CA LEU A 384 -7.16 -17.48 25.14
C LEU A 384 -7.66 -16.12 24.60
N ALA A 385 -8.94 -16.01 24.24
CA ALA A 385 -9.53 -14.76 23.78
C ALA A 385 -9.88 -13.86 24.97
N GLU A 386 -9.40 -12.62 24.90
CA GLU A 386 -9.64 -11.55 25.86
C GLU A 386 -11.15 -11.30 25.98
N ARG A 387 -11.64 -11.30 27.21
CA ARG A 387 -13.08 -11.23 27.49
C ARG A 387 -13.54 -9.78 27.44
N VAL A 388 -14.50 -9.51 26.54
CA VAL A 388 -14.99 -8.17 26.23
C VAL A 388 -16.39 -7.98 26.79
N LEU A 389 -16.61 -6.83 27.43
CA LEU A 389 -17.91 -6.36 27.87
C LEU A 389 -18.25 -5.08 27.10
N ILE A 390 -19.43 -5.02 26.50
CA ILE A 390 -19.87 -3.86 25.72
C ILE A 390 -20.81 -3.00 26.57
N VAL A 391 -20.60 -1.69 26.63
CA VAL A 391 -21.44 -0.74 27.35
C VAL A 391 -22.24 0.07 26.33
N GLY A 392 -23.54 -0.20 26.26
CA GLY A 392 -24.51 0.34 25.30
C GLY A 392 -25.04 -0.73 24.34
N ALA A 393 -26.35 -1.01 24.37
CA ALA A 393 -27.05 -1.93 23.46
C ALA A 393 -27.86 -1.18 22.39
N GLY A 394 -27.32 -0.08 21.85
CA GLY A 394 -27.84 0.61 20.67
C GLY A 394 -27.10 0.22 19.39
N ASP A 395 -27.30 0.95 18.30
CA ASP A 395 -26.72 0.66 16.98
C ASP A 395 -25.18 0.53 17.00
N ASN A 396 -24.49 1.40 17.75
CA ASN A 396 -23.03 1.30 17.94
C ASN A 396 -22.61 0.08 18.77
N GLY A 397 -23.47 -0.37 19.68
CA GLY A 397 -23.31 -1.64 20.40
C GLY A 397 -23.40 -2.84 19.46
N GLU A 398 -24.39 -2.83 18.57
CA GLU A 398 -24.53 -3.86 17.53
C GLU A 398 -23.35 -3.87 16.55
N LEU A 399 -22.89 -2.68 16.13
CA LEU A 399 -21.71 -2.52 15.30
C LEU A 399 -20.46 -3.09 16.00
N ALA A 400 -20.30 -2.83 17.29
CA ALA A 400 -19.20 -3.39 18.08
C ALA A 400 -19.26 -4.92 18.13
N ILE A 401 -20.44 -5.51 18.38
CA ILE A 401 -20.64 -6.97 18.37
C ILE A 401 -20.25 -7.55 17.01
N TRP A 402 -20.72 -6.92 15.92
CA TRP A 402 -20.38 -7.33 14.56
C TRP A 402 -18.87 -7.27 14.29
N LEU A 403 -18.19 -6.21 14.76
CA LEU A 403 -16.73 -6.06 14.62
C LEU A 403 -15.96 -7.18 15.35
N PHE A 404 -16.31 -7.46 16.61
CA PHE A 404 -15.64 -8.50 17.40
C PHE A 404 -15.92 -9.91 16.89
N ASN A 405 -17.09 -10.14 16.29
CA ASN A 405 -17.42 -11.43 15.67
C ASN A 405 -16.74 -11.65 14.30
N ARG A 406 -16.00 -10.67 13.77
CA ARG A 406 -15.29 -10.83 12.50
C ARG A 406 -14.02 -11.67 12.67
N HIS A 407 -13.77 -12.57 11.71
CA HIS A 407 -12.80 -13.67 11.76
C HIS A 407 -11.40 -13.36 12.33
N ARG A 408 -10.92 -12.11 12.25
CA ARG A 408 -9.62 -11.70 12.80
C ARG A 408 -9.68 -11.33 14.28
N LEU A 409 -10.76 -10.71 14.75
CA LEU A 409 -10.93 -10.28 16.14
C LEU A 409 -11.57 -11.37 16.99
N ALA A 410 -12.44 -12.21 16.42
CA ALA A 410 -13.07 -13.32 17.12
C ALA A 410 -12.07 -14.37 17.63
N ALA A 411 -10.86 -14.42 17.06
CA ALA A 411 -9.77 -15.27 17.53
C ALA A 411 -9.05 -14.70 18.77
N THR A 412 -9.16 -13.39 19.02
CA THR A 412 -8.45 -12.66 20.09
C THR A 412 -9.39 -12.12 21.15
N PHE A 413 -10.66 -11.91 20.84
CA PHE A 413 -11.66 -11.30 21.71
C PHE A 413 -12.93 -12.13 21.74
N ASN A 414 -13.53 -12.26 22.92
CA ASN A 414 -14.80 -12.94 23.13
C ASN A 414 -15.77 -12.00 23.83
N VAL A 415 -16.87 -11.63 23.16
CA VAL A 415 -17.91 -10.78 23.75
C VAL A 415 -18.73 -11.59 24.74
N VAL A 416 -18.56 -11.31 26.02
CA VAL A 416 -19.22 -12.04 27.11
C VAL A 416 -20.64 -11.53 27.34
N GLY A 417 -20.87 -10.23 27.17
CA GLY A 417 -22.16 -9.61 27.43
C GLY A 417 -22.20 -8.12 27.16
N ILE A 418 -23.39 -7.55 27.31
CA ILE A 418 -23.66 -6.13 27.14
C ILE A 418 -24.22 -5.56 28.44
N ILE A 419 -23.91 -4.29 28.72
CA ILE A 419 -24.52 -3.49 29.77
C ILE A 419 -25.33 -2.37 29.11
N ASP A 420 -26.56 -2.16 29.55
CA ASP A 420 -27.42 -1.07 29.08
C ASP A 420 -28.30 -0.59 30.26
N ASP A 421 -28.41 0.73 30.42
CA ASP A 421 -29.18 1.34 31.50
C ASP A 421 -30.69 1.39 31.22
N ASP A 422 -31.13 1.08 29.99
CA ASP A 422 -32.55 0.96 29.67
C ASP A 422 -33.14 -0.28 30.36
N PRO A 423 -34.03 -0.11 31.37
CA PRO A 423 -34.57 -1.23 32.13
C PRO A 423 -35.40 -2.20 31.28
N ARG A 424 -35.90 -1.75 30.12
CA ARG A 424 -36.68 -2.59 29.19
C ARG A 424 -35.82 -3.63 28.49
N LYS A 425 -34.50 -3.43 28.42
CA LYS A 425 -33.56 -4.31 27.73
C LYS A 425 -32.89 -5.32 28.67
N LEU A 426 -33.00 -5.15 29.98
CA LEU A 426 -32.36 -6.04 30.96
C LEU A 426 -32.86 -7.49 30.78
N GLY A 427 -31.93 -8.43 30.70
CA GLY A 427 -32.22 -9.86 30.47
C GLY A 427 -32.53 -10.23 29.02
N MET A 428 -32.61 -9.27 28.09
CA MET A 428 -32.73 -9.54 26.66
C MET A 428 -31.38 -9.95 26.03
N ARG A 429 -31.41 -10.33 24.75
CA ARG A 429 -30.22 -10.60 23.95
C ARG A 429 -30.20 -9.73 22.70
N VAL A 430 -29.02 -9.27 22.32
CA VAL A 430 -28.77 -8.52 21.08
C VAL A 430 -27.75 -9.28 20.26
N ASN A 431 -28.11 -9.66 19.02
CA ASN A 431 -27.28 -10.48 18.13
C ASN A 431 -26.71 -11.75 18.82
N GLY A 432 -27.52 -12.37 19.69
CA GLY A 432 -27.17 -13.58 20.44
C GLY A 432 -26.42 -13.35 21.76
N VAL A 433 -25.95 -12.13 22.02
CA VAL A 433 -25.20 -11.74 23.24
C VAL A 433 -26.16 -11.26 24.33
N PRO A 434 -26.05 -11.73 25.59
CA PRO A 434 -26.93 -11.34 26.67
C PRO A 434 -26.64 -9.95 27.24
N ILE A 435 -27.69 -9.24 27.65
CA ILE A 435 -27.60 -8.01 28.45
C ILE A 435 -27.51 -8.42 29.93
N LEU A 436 -26.34 -8.23 30.52
CA LEU A 436 -25.96 -8.76 31.84
C LEU A 436 -26.39 -7.88 33.01
N GLY A 437 -26.62 -6.59 32.78
CA GLY A 437 -26.98 -5.63 33.82
C GLY A 437 -26.88 -4.18 33.34
N SER A 438 -26.94 -3.28 34.31
CA SER A 438 -26.80 -1.83 34.13
C SER A 438 -25.37 -1.36 34.39
N THR A 439 -25.08 -0.08 34.13
CA THR A 439 -23.77 0.51 34.43
C THR A 439 -23.48 0.58 35.93
N ALA A 440 -24.51 0.45 36.78
CA ALA A 440 -24.34 0.31 38.22
C ALA A 440 -23.68 -1.04 38.58
N ASP A 441 -23.97 -2.09 37.82
CA ASP A 441 -23.49 -3.46 38.05
C ASP A 441 -22.11 -3.73 37.42
N LEU A 442 -21.51 -2.72 36.79
CA LEU A 442 -20.31 -2.84 35.97
C LEU A 442 -19.15 -3.52 36.71
N GLN A 443 -18.88 -3.11 37.95
CA GLN A 443 -17.77 -3.64 38.73
C GLN A 443 -17.96 -5.12 39.10
N ASP A 444 -19.18 -5.48 39.48
CA ASP A 444 -19.54 -6.85 39.85
C ASP A 444 -19.50 -7.76 38.63
N ILE A 445 -19.97 -7.30 37.47
CA ILE A 445 -19.93 -8.03 36.21
C ILE A 445 -18.49 -8.23 35.75
N VAL A 446 -17.65 -7.18 35.80
CA VAL A 446 -16.23 -7.28 35.40
C VAL A 446 -15.49 -8.31 36.25
N THR A 447 -15.74 -8.32 37.56
CA THR A 447 -15.10 -9.27 38.48
C THR A 447 -15.65 -10.69 38.29
N LYS A 448 -16.98 -10.84 38.25
CA LYS A 448 -17.67 -12.13 38.13
C LYS A 448 -17.31 -12.86 36.84
N PHE A 449 -17.20 -12.11 35.74
CA PHE A 449 -16.96 -12.67 34.43
C PHE A 449 -15.51 -12.51 33.95
N ASP A 450 -14.58 -12.04 34.79
CA ASP A 450 -13.16 -11.86 34.48
C ASP A 450 -12.96 -11.11 33.15
N ILE A 451 -13.54 -9.90 33.08
CA ILE A 451 -13.50 -9.07 31.88
C ILE A 451 -12.17 -8.30 31.82
N GLY A 452 -11.46 -8.45 30.70
CA GLY A 452 -10.19 -7.76 30.46
C GLY A 452 -10.33 -6.46 29.68
N VAL A 453 -11.39 -6.32 28.87
CA VAL A 453 -11.64 -5.12 28.05
C VAL A 453 -13.09 -4.68 28.14
N ILE A 454 -13.30 -3.39 28.42
CA ILE A 454 -14.61 -2.73 28.36
C ILE A 454 -14.67 -1.89 27.08
N VAL A 455 -15.67 -2.13 26.26
CA VAL A 455 -15.90 -1.39 25.01
C VAL A 455 -17.09 -0.48 25.18
N TYR A 456 -16.84 0.81 25.11
CA TYR A 456 -17.83 1.83 25.34
C TYR A 456 -18.40 2.36 24.01
N THR A 457 -19.72 2.26 23.83
CA THR A 457 -20.42 2.60 22.57
C THR A 457 -21.51 3.67 22.74
N ILE A 458 -21.70 4.20 23.95
CA ILE A 458 -22.72 5.23 24.24
C ILE A 458 -22.16 6.64 23.98
N TYR A 459 -22.63 7.30 22.93
CA TYR A 459 -22.10 8.60 22.51
C TYR A 459 -23.00 9.79 22.87
N ASN A 460 -24.31 9.57 22.90
CA ASN A 460 -25.32 10.59 23.14
C ASN A 460 -25.69 10.72 24.62
N ILE A 461 -24.71 11.03 25.46
CA ILE A 461 -24.93 11.29 26.88
C ILE A 461 -24.28 12.60 27.32
N SER A 462 -24.76 13.14 28.44
CA SER A 462 -24.22 14.37 28.98
C SER A 462 -22.72 14.22 29.32
N PRO A 463 -21.93 15.29 29.22
CA PRO A 463 -20.52 15.26 29.62
C PRO A 463 -20.30 14.79 31.08
N ALA A 464 -21.27 15.04 31.96
CA ALA A 464 -21.22 14.61 33.36
C ALA A 464 -21.38 13.09 33.49
N ASP A 465 -22.33 12.50 32.78
CA ASP A 465 -22.58 11.05 32.78
C ASP A 465 -21.40 10.30 32.14
N ARG A 466 -20.82 10.85 31.07
CA ARG A 466 -19.62 10.30 30.44
C ARG A 466 -18.44 10.24 31.41
N TYR A 467 -18.21 11.32 32.16
CA TYR A 467 -17.15 11.36 33.16
C TYR A 467 -17.40 10.38 34.31
N ARG A 468 -18.65 10.25 34.77
CA ARG A 468 -19.05 9.27 35.78
C ARG A 468 -18.76 7.83 35.31
N LEU A 469 -19.11 7.49 34.08
CA LEU A 469 -18.91 6.14 33.54
C LEU A 469 -17.44 5.81 33.31
N ILE A 470 -16.63 6.75 32.81
CA ILE A 470 -15.18 6.58 32.67
C ILE A 470 -14.54 6.34 34.05
N ARG A 471 -14.90 7.13 35.06
CA ARG A 471 -14.45 6.92 36.45
C ARG A 471 -14.83 5.55 37.02
N GLN A 472 -16.01 5.04 36.68
CA GLN A 472 -16.42 3.69 37.09
C GLN A 472 -15.59 2.62 36.38
N CYS A 473 -15.26 2.81 35.10
CA CYS A 473 -14.38 1.90 34.36
C CYS A 473 -12.94 1.94 34.90
N GLU A 474 -12.40 3.12 35.24
CA GLU A 474 -11.05 3.29 35.82
C GLU A 474 -10.89 2.62 37.20
N ARG A 475 -12.00 2.39 37.91
CA ARG A 475 -12.00 1.65 39.18
C ARG A 475 -11.97 0.13 38.99
N THR A 476 -12.11 -0.35 37.76
CA THR A 476 -11.99 -1.77 37.42
C THR A 476 -10.59 -2.09 36.90
N SER A 477 -10.21 -3.37 36.90
CA SER A 477 -8.94 -3.84 36.32
C SER A 477 -8.96 -3.91 34.79
N ALA A 478 -10.12 -3.66 34.15
CA ALA A 478 -10.31 -3.83 32.73
C ALA A 478 -9.85 -2.60 31.92
N ARG A 479 -9.30 -2.83 30.73
CA ARG A 479 -8.91 -1.77 29.81
C ARG A 479 -10.14 -1.16 29.13
N LEU A 480 -10.30 0.17 29.23
CA LEU A 480 -11.35 0.89 28.53
C LEU A 480 -10.97 1.20 27.07
N VAL A 481 -11.85 0.87 26.14
CA VAL A 481 -11.76 1.22 24.72
C VAL A 481 -13.04 1.94 24.32
N ILE A 482 -12.92 3.15 23.77
CA ILE A 482 -14.06 3.96 23.32
C ILE A 482 -14.20 3.81 21.81
N ILE A 483 -15.34 3.34 21.35
CA ILE A 483 -15.67 3.34 19.92
C ILE A 483 -16.30 4.70 19.59
N PRO A 484 -15.71 5.47 18.65
CA PRO A 484 -16.30 6.73 18.23
C PRO A 484 -17.65 6.48 17.57
N ASP A 485 -18.53 7.46 17.64
CA ASP A 485 -19.82 7.36 17.00
C ASP A 485 -19.71 7.53 15.49
N VAL A 486 -19.68 6.40 14.79
CA VAL A 486 -19.63 6.36 13.34
C VAL A 486 -21.03 6.57 12.75
N MET A 487 -22.08 6.17 13.45
CA MET A 487 -23.45 6.19 12.93
C MET A 487 -23.97 7.62 12.79
N THR A 488 -23.92 8.45 13.84
CA THR A 488 -24.39 9.85 13.72
C THR A 488 -23.49 10.67 12.81
N GLN A 489 -22.19 10.38 12.73
CA GLN A 489 -21.27 11.01 11.76
C GLN A 489 -21.61 10.69 10.29
N LEU A 490 -22.27 9.57 10.02
CA LEU A 490 -22.75 9.21 8.68
C LEU A 490 -24.12 9.82 8.35
N TYR A 491 -24.94 10.12 9.37
CA TYR A 491 -26.23 10.77 9.21
C TYR A 491 -26.12 12.30 9.11
N ASP A 492 -25.20 12.91 9.85
CA ASP A 492 -24.88 14.33 9.78
C ASP A 492 -23.82 14.54 8.69
N ASN A 493 -24.23 14.96 7.48
CA ASN A 493 -23.42 15.17 6.25
C ASN A 493 -22.24 16.19 6.36
N HIS A 494 -21.46 16.20 7.44
CA HIS A 494 -20.30 17.06 7.60
C HIS A 494 -19.00 16.35 7.16
N PRO A 495 -18.09 17.06 6.47
CA PRO A 495 -16.81 16.51 6.03
C PRO A 495 -15.97 16.08 7.24
N ILE A 496 -15.52 14.83 7.20
CA ILE A 496 -14.76 14.15 8.25
C ILE A 496 -13.36 14.79 8.40
N PRO A 497 -13.01 15.43 9.52
CA PRO A 497 -11.61 15.59 9.89
C PRO A 497 -11.13 14.25 10.45
N ILE A 498 -10.32 13.53 9.68
CA ILE A 498 -9.68 12.29 10.11
C ILE A 498 -8.67 12.62 11.20
N ASN A 499 -9.11 12.72 12.45
CA ASN A 499 -8.29 12.52 13.64
C ASN A 499 -8.67 11.17 14.25
N LEU A 500 -8.42 10.11 13.48
CA LEU A 500 -8.48 8.75 13.98
C LEU A 500 -7.36 8.57 15.01
N ILE A 501 -7.77 8.33 16.26
CA ILE A 501 -6.94 7.81 17.36
C ILE A 501 -5.85 8.79 17.84
N LYS A 502 -6.18 9.67 18.78
CA LYS A 502 -5.19 10.16 19.76
C LYS A 502 -5.15 9.18 20.92
N VAL A 503 -4.18 8.25 20.90
CA VAL A 503 -3.56 7.82 22.16
C VAL A 503 -2.63 8.96 22.54
N ARG A 504 -3.01 9.79 23.52
CA ARG A 504 -2.12 10.84 24.00
C ARG A 504 -1.22 10.21 25.07
N GLU A 505 0.03 9.94 24.70
CA GLU A 505 0.97 9.18 25.53
C GLU A 505 1.73 10.02 26.57
N ASN A 506 1.53 11.35 26.69
CA ASN A 506 2.11 12.13 27.80
C ASN A 506 1.33 13.43 28.13
N PRO A 507 1.25 13.83 29.42
CA PRO A 507 0.70 15.13 29.85
C PRO A 507 1.65 16.30 29.52
N LEU A 508 1.10 17.51 29.35
CA LEU A 508 1.84 18.75 29.04
C LEU A 508 2.90 19.09 30.11
N SER A 509 4.08 19.55 29.70
CA SER A 509 5.11 20.09 30.60
C SER A 509 4.69 21.44 31.20
N ILE A 510 5.31 21.83 32.32
CA ILE A 510 4.98 23.07 33.04
C ILE A 510 5.19 24.32 32.15
N GLU A 511 6.23 24.32 31.32
CA GLU A 511 6.55 25.42 30.40
C GLU A 511 5.48 25.57 29.30
N GLU A 512 5.04 24.43 28.73
CA GLU A 512 3.97 24.41 27.73
C GLU A 512 2.65 24.90 28.32
N LYS A 513 2.32 24.49 29.56
CA LYS A 513 1.11 24.96 30.26
C LYS A 513 1.11 26.49 30.42
N LYS A 514 2.22 27.08 30.87
CA LYS A 514 2.35 28.55 30.99
C LYS A 514 2.20 29.24 29.65
N GLN A 515 2.76 28.67 28.59
CA GLN A 515 2.66 29.23 27.24
C GLN A 515 1.21 29.24 26.73
N TYR A 516 0.44 28.19 27.00
CA TYR A 516 -0.98 28.12 26.63
C TYR A 516 -1.84 29.10 27.44
N ILE A 517 -1.61 29.23 28.75
CA ILE A 517 -2.32 30.20 29.60
C ILE A 517 -2.09 31.63 29.07
N ASN A 518 -0.83 32.04 28.85
CA ASN A 518 -0.52 33.37 28.31
C ASN A 518 -1.15 33.62 26.94
N LYS A 519 -1.18 32.60 26.08
CA LYS A 519 -1.79 32.73 24.75
C LYS A 519 -3.31 32.91 24.81
N ILE A 520 -3.97 32.28 25.78
CA ILE A 520 -5.41 32.41 25.97
C ILE A 520 -5.77 33.75 26.61
N GLU A 521 -4.95 34.25 27.54
CA GLU A 521 -5.13 35.61 28.08
C GLU A 521 -4.99 36.69 26.99
N LEU A 522 -4.04 36.53 26.08
CA LEU A 522 -3.87 37.41 24.91
C LEU A 522 -5.10 37.40 24.00
N LEU A 523 -5.65 36.21 23.71
CA LEU A 523 -6.85 36.06 22.87
C LEU A 523 -8.12 36.58 23.56
N ALA A 524 -8.21 36.44 24.89
CA ALA A 524 -9.31 37.00 25.68
C ALA A 524 -9.28 38.53 25.66
N ARG A 525 -8.09 39.15 25.74
CA ARG A 525 -7.93 40.61 25.62
C ARG A 525 -8.27 41.13 24.22
N SER A 526 -8.07 40.33 23.17
CA SER A 526 -8.42 40.70 21.81
C SER A 526 -9.87 40.38 21.41
N GLY A 527 -10.64 39.71 22.28
CA GLY A 527 -12.03 39.32 22.01
C GLY A 527 -12.19 38.19 20.98
N ASP A 528 -11.13 37.43 20.69
CA ASP A 528 -11.15 36.35 19.70
C ASP A 528 -11.71 35.05 20.32
N LEU A 529 -13.05 34.96 20.34
CA LEU A 529 -13.79 33.82 20.88
C LEU A 529 -13.50 32.50 20.15
N ASP A 530 -13.23 32.54 18.84
CA ASP A 530 -12.96 31.33 18.05
C ASP A 530 -11.55 30.78 18.33
N GLY A 531 -10.57 31.67 18.52
CA GLY A 531 -9.24 31.34 19.01
C GLY A 531 -9.24 30.72 20.40
N ILE A 532 -10.07 31.23 21.32
CA ILE A 532 -10.24 30.69 22.68
C ILE A 532 -10.88 29.29 22.64
N LEU A 533 -11.93 29.09 21.85
CA LEU A 533 -12.60 27.79 21.70
C LEU A 533 -11.65 26.70 21.19
N ARG A 534 -10.75 27.03 20.26
CA ARG A 534 -9.73 26.10 19.75
C ARG A 534 -8.70 25.69 20.79
N LEU A 535 -8.42 26.55 21.77
CA LEU A 535 -7.44 26.29 22.83
C LEU A 535 -8.06 25.79 24.15
N THR A 536 -9.40 25.77 24.24
CA THR A 536 -10.17 25.31 25.42
C THR A 536 -9.79 23.90 25.91
N PRO A 537 -9.49 22.91 25.05
CA PRO A 537 -9.04 21.59 25.49
C PRO A 537 -7.72 21.61 26.28
N TYR A 538 -6.83 22.57 26.00
CA TYR A 538 -5.52 22.70 26.66
C TYR A 538 -5.59 23.52 27.95
N LEU A 539 -6.52 24.48 28.03
CA LEU A 539 -6.75 25.30 29.23
C LEU A 539 -7.17 24.43 30.43
N ARG A 540 -8.01 23.42 30.19
CA ARG A 540 -8.54 22.54 31.25
C ARG A 540 -7.45 21.66 31.88
N GLU A 541 -6.43 21.30 31.11
CA GLU A 541 -5.27 20.51 31.54
C GLU A 541 -4.17 21.37 32.18
N ALA A 542 -4.11 22.66 31.82
CA ALA A 542 -3.24 23.65 32.44
C ALA A 542 -3.74 24.09 33.83
N LEU A 543 -5.07 24.24 34.00
CA LEU A 543 -5.71 24.70 35.25
C LEU A 543 -5.87 23.62 36.34
N ASP A 544 -5.68 22.34 36.00
CA ASP A 544 -5.93 21.22 36.92
C ASP A 544 -4.90 21.06 38.07
N GLN A 545 -3.96 22.01 38.24
CA GLN A 545 -3.05 22.06 39.39
C GLN A 545 -3.36 23.16 40.43
N GLU A 546 -4.28 24.09 40.19
CA GLU A 546 -4.60 25.14 41.18
C GLU A 546 -5.52 24.67 42.31
N LYS A 547 -5.94 23.39 42.32
CA LYS A 547 -6.74 22.80 43.42
C LYS A 547 -5.98 21.72 44.20
N ARG A 548 -4.83 22.09 44.73
CA ARG A 548 -4.34 21.54 46.01
C ARG A 548 -4.10 22.71 46.96
N PRO A 549 -4.94 22.94 47.98
CA PRO A 549 -4.61 23.90 49.02
C PRO A 549 -3.45 23.31 49.84
N GLU A 550 -2.26 23.85 49.65
CA GLU A 550 -1.26 23.83 50.72
C GLU A 550 -1.78 24.70 51.85
N ASN A 551 -2.09 24.04 52.95
CA ASN A 551 -2.44 24.65 54.21
C ASN A 551 -1.26 25.53 54.67
N LYS A 552 -1.38 26.87 54.61
CA LYS A 552 -0.58 27.81 55.41
C LYS A 552 -1.23 29.22 55.45
N TYR A 553 -1.79 29.52 56.63
CA TYR A 553 -1.99 30.83 57.27
C TYR A 553 -2.95 31.89 56.69
N ASN A 554 -4.00 32.17 57.48
CA ASN A 554 -4.58 33.47 57.84
C ASN A 554 -4.22 34.69 56.95
N GLN A 555 -5.18 35.17 56.16
CA GLN A 555 -5.93 36.44 56.34
C GLN A 555 -6.90 36.65 55.19
#